data_AF-A0A6A6ZZH4-F1
#
_entry.id   AF-A0A6A6ZZH4-F1
#
_cell.length_a   1.000
_cell.length_b   1.000
_cell.length_c   1.000
_cell.angle_alpha   90.00
_cell.angle_beta   90.00
_cell.angle_gamma   90.00
#
_symmetry.space_group_name_H-M   'P 1'
#
loop_
_entity.id
_entity.type
_entity.pdbx_description
1 polymer ?
#
loop_
_entity_poly.entity_id
_entity_poly.type
_entity_poly.pdbx_seq_one_letter_code
_entity_poly.pdbx_strand_id
1 'polypeptide(L)'
;MGVVGRLHNFVNAICVSYKRREAFNEVQQEVNNELLYSFNTLELRQDGGIRWNSVYLMLLRCLELKPHINRFIRHQQDLDDVEDDPKDAEFNALHDRLSDDD
;
A
#
# COMPACT_ATOMS: atom_id res chain seq x y z
N MET A 1 -5.52 9.94 13.31
CA MET A 1 -4.33 9.10 13.08
C MET A 1 -3.13 9.95 12.66
N GLY A 2 -1.96 9.74 13.27
CA GLY A 2 -0.69 10.36 12.83
C GLY A 2 -0.14 9.73 11.55
N VAL A 3 0.92 10.32 10.97
CA VAL A 3 1.53 9.86 9.70
C VAL A 3 1.95 8.39 9.73
N VAL A 4 2.51 7.93 10.85
CA VAL A 4 2.94 6.54 11.02
C VAL A 4 1.73 5.59 11.04
N GLY A 5 0.64 5.98 11.71
CA GLY A 5 -0.59 5.18 11.79
C GLY A 5 -1.27 5.01 10.43
N ARG A 6 -1.29 6.06 9.61
CA ARG A 6 -1.81 5.96 8.23
C ARG A 6 -0.99 5.00 7.37
N LEU A 7 0.34 5.07 7.49
CA LEU A 7 1.21 4.18 6.74
C LEU A 7 1.09 2.72 7.21
N HIS A 8 0.94 2.49 8.51
CA HIS A 8 0.61 1.18 9.06
C HIS A 8 -0.70 0.62 8.47
N ASN A 9 -1.76 1.43 8.44
CA ASN A 9 -3.04 1.01 7.88
C ASN A 9 -2.96 0.69 6.39
N PHE A 10 -2.22 1.50 5.63
CA PHE A 10 -1.94 1.23 4.22
C PHE A 10 -1.24 -0.13 4.03
N VAL A 11 -0.15 -0.37 4.77
CA VAL A 11 0.59 -1.65 4.71
C VAL A 11 -0.32 -2.80 5.08
N ASN A 12 -1.10 -2.66 6.16
CA ASN A 12 -2.03 -3.70 6.58
C ASN A 12 -3.06 -4.00 5.52
N ALA A 13 -3.69 -2.98 4.94
CA ALA A 13 -4.71 -3.16 3.94
C ALA A 13 -4.18 -3.92 2.73
N ILE A 14 -3.00 -3.56 2.22
CA ILE A 14 -2.37 -4.30 1.11
C ILE A 14 -2.05 -5.73 1.53
N CYS A 15 -1.38 -5.94 2.65
CA CYS A 15 -0.91 -7.26 3.06
C CYS A 15 -2.04 -8.24 3.44
N VAL A 16 -3.19 -7.75 3.90
CA VAL A 16 -4.35 -8.61 4.28
C VAL A 16 -5.03 -9.22 3.06
N SER A 17 -5.13 -8.49 1.94
CA SER A 17 -5.86 -8.96 0.76
C SER A 17 -4.91 -9.51 -0.30
N TYR A 18 -5.14 -10.75 -0.74
CA TYR A 18 -4.42 -11.33 -1.86
C TYR A 18 -4.53 -10.48 -3.12
N LYS A 19 -5.76 -10.04 -3.48
CA LYS A 19 -6.02 -9.18 -4.65
C LYS A 19 -5.19 -7.89 -4.60
N ARG A 20 -5.17 -7.21 -3.45
CA ARG A 20 -4.40 -5.95 -3.30
C ARG A 20 -2.90 -6.17 -3.30
N ARG A 21 -2.43 -7.27 -2.72
CA ARG A 21 -1.01 -7.64 -2.77
C ARG A 21 -0.54 -7.93 -4.19
N GLU A 22 -1.31 -8.66 -4.98
CA GLU A 22 -0.98 -8.93 -6.37
C GLU A 22 -0.99 -7.64 -7.21
N ALA A 23 -2.02 -6.79 -7.05
CA ALA A 23 -2.06 -5.49 -7.72
C ALA A 23 -0.85 -4.61 -7.35
N PHE A 24 -0.42 -4.62 -6.09
CA PHE A 24 0.80 -3.94 -5.68
C PHE A 24 2.05 -4.55 -6.32
N ASN A 25 2.17 -5.89 -6.36
CA ASN A 25 3.28 -6.60 -6.99
C ASN A 25 3.40 -6.29 -8.50
N GLU A 26 2.27 -6.18 -9.21
CA GLU A 26 2.24 -5.79 -10.63
C GLU A 26 2.83 -4.39 -10.82
N VAL A 27 2.37 -3.42 -10.03
CA VAL A 27 2.93 -2.06 -10.03
C VAL A 27 4.41 -2.08 -9.68
N GLN A 28 4.84 -2.96 -8.77
CA GLN A 28 6.26 -3.07 -8.45
C GLN A 28 7.09 -3.56 -9.62
N GLN A 29 6.58 -4.53 -10.39
CA GLN A 29 7.25 -5.02 -11.59
C GLN A 29 7.33 -3.94 -12.67
N GLU A 30 6.27 -3.15 -12.87
CA GLU A 30 6.29 -2.00 -13.80
C GLU A 30 7.44 -1.04 -13.45
N VAL A 31 7.50 -0.59 -12.19
CA VAL A 31 8.53 0.36 -11.72
C VAL A 31 9.93 -0.24 -11.83
N ASN A 32 10.10 -1.53 -11.49
CA ASN A 32 11.39 -2.20 -11.59
C ASN A 32 11.86 -2.36 -13.05
N ASN A 33 10.93 -2.56 -14.00
CA ASN A 33 11.25 -2.66 -15.42
C ASN A 33 11.65 -1.30 -16.02
N GLU A 34 11.10 -0.20 -15.53
CA GLU A 34 11.50 1.16 -15.93
C GLU A 34 12.90 1.54 -15.43
N LEU A 35 13.27 1.03 -14.25
CA LEU A 35 14.57 1.26 -13.64
C LEU A 35 15.57 0.20 -14.13
N LEU A 36 16.32 0.55 -15.19
CA LEU A 36 17.27 -0.31 -15.92
C LEU A 36 18.28 -1.14 -15.08
N TYR A 37 18.41 -0.88 -13.77
CA TYR A 37 19.30 -1.57 -12.83
C TYR A 37 18.70 -1.86 -11.44
N SER A 38 17.38 -1.72 -11.23
CA SER A 38 16.78 -2.02 -9.93
C SER A 38 15.99 -3.32 -9.95
N PHE A 39 16.66 -4.43 -9.69
CA PHE A 39 15.97 -5.65 -9.32
C PHE A 39 15.73 -5.61 -7.80
N ASN A 40 14.50 -5.29 -7.40
CA ASN A 40 14.10 -5.29 -6.00
C ASN A 40 12.94 -6.29 -5.78
N THR A 41 13.19 -7.33 -4.97
CA THR A 41 12.18 -8.33 -4.56
C THR A 41 11.61 -8.02 -3.18
N LEU A 42 11.79 -6.79 -2.69
CA LEU A 42 11.27 -6.38 -1.40
C LEU A 42 9.75 -6.22 -1.44
N GLU A 43 9.07 -6.99 -0.60
CA GLU A 43 7.63 -6.92 -0.43
C GLU A 43 7.25 -6.06 0.79
N LEU A 44 6.07 -5.46 0.74
CA LEU A 44 5.45 -4.86 1.92
C LEU A 44 5.19 -5.93 2.98
N ARG A 45 5.48 -5.59 4.24
CA ARG A 45 5.29 -6.49 5.36
C ARG A 45 4.78 -5.74 6.58
N GLN A 46 3.70 -6.25 7.15
CA GLN A 46 3.13 -5.75 8.39
C GLN A 46 4.16 -5.81 9.53
N ASP A 47 4.11 -4.84 10.43
CA ASP A 47 4.75 -4.92 11.73
C ASP A 47 4.00 -5.93 12.59
N GLY A 48 4.60 -7.11 12.78
CA GLY A 48 3.95 -8.19 13.52
C GLY A 48 3.80 -7.95 15.03
N GLY A 49 3.98 -6.72 15.54
CA GLY A 49 3.81 -6.32 16.95
C GLY A 49 4.73 -6.98 18.00
N ILE A 50 5.38 -8.09 17.65
CA ILE A 50 6.10 -8.97 18.59
C ILE A 50 7.56 -8.51 18.82
N ARG A 51 8.08 -7.64 17.96
CA ARG A 51 9.49 -7.18 18.04
C ARG A 51 9.54 -5.67 18.22
N TRP A 52 10.41 -5.22 19.13
CA TRP A 52 10.62 -3.82 19.48
C TRP A 52 10.91 -2.92 18.27
N ASN A 53 11.49 -3.47 17.21
CA ASN A 53 11.87 -2.75 16.00
C ASN A 53 10.90 -2.93 14.83
N SER A 54 9.71 -3.50 15.05
CA SER A 54 8.78 -3.87 13.97
C SER A 54 8.28 -2.65 13.18
N VAL A 55 7.86 -1.58 13.86
CA VAL A 55 7.44 -0.32 13.23
C VAL A 55 8.60 0.31 12.45
N TYR A 56 9.79 0.39 13.05
CA TYR A 56 10.98 0.93 12.38
C TYR A 56 11.31 0.18 11.09
N LEU A 57 11.28 -1.16 11.13
CA LEU A 57 11.53 -1.99 9.95
C LEU A 57 10.43 -1.87 8.90
N MET A 58 9.17 -1.65 9.30
CA MET A 58 8.08 -1.35 8.36
C MET A 58 8.35 0.00 7.66
N LEU A 59 8.74 1.03 8.41
CA LEU A 59 9.05 2.35 7.86
C LEU A 59 10.23 2.33 6.89
N LEU A 60 11.31 1.61 7.21
CA LEU A 60 12.44 1.43 6.30
C LEU A 60 12.01 0.79 4.98
N ARG A 61 11.19 -0.28 5.03
CA ARG A 61 10.65 -0.90 3.81
C ARG A 61 9.79 0.07 3.01
N CYS A 62 8.93 0.83 3.67
CA CYS A 62 8.10 1.83 2.99
C CYS A 62 8.95 2.93 2.35
N LEU A 63 10.09 3.28 2.94
CA LEU A 63 11.01 4.25 2.37
C LEU A 63 11.69 3.70 1.11
N GLU A 64 12.15 2.45 1.15
CA GLU A 64 12.74 1.77 -0.03
C GLU A 64 11.70 1.57 -1.15
N LEU A 65 10.46 1.28 -0.79
CA LEU A 65 9.34 1.11 -1.72
C LEU A 65 8.58 2.39 -2.04
N LYS A 66 9.11 3.56 -1.67
CA LYS A 66 8.43 4.85 -1.87
C LYS A 66 8.01 5.10 -3.34
N PRO A 67 8.86 4.84 -4.37
CA PRO A 67 8.45 5.02 -5.76
C PRO A 67 7.24 4.13 -6.12
N HIS A 68 7.26 2.88 -5.67
CA HIS A 68 6.24 1.87 -5.90
C HIS A 68 4.92 2.23 -5.19
N ILE A 69 4.99 2.66 -3.93
CA ILE A 69 3.85 3.13 -3.15
C ILE A 69 3.18 4.34 -3.82
N ASN A 70 3.98 5.33 -4.25
CA ASN A 70 3.45 6.51 -4.91
C ASN A 70 2.77 6.16 -6.24
N ARG A 71 3.38 5.25 -7.03
CA ARG A 71 2.82 4.77 -8.29
C ARG A 71 1.49 4.05 -8.06
N PHE A 72 1.44 3.18 -7.04
CA PHE A 72 0.22 2.46 -6.66
C PHE A 72 -0.90 3.41 -6.25
N ILE A 73 -0.63 4.37 -5.36
CA ILE A 73 -1.64 5.35 -4.92
C ILE A 73 -2.19 6.14 -6.12
N ARG A 74 -1.32 6.59 -7.03
CA ARG A 74 -1.74 7.31 -8.23
C ARG A 74 -2.63 6.44 -9.12
N HIS A 75 -2.26 5.19 -9.37
CA HIS A 75 -3.09 4.25 -10.15
C HIS A 75 -4.46 4.05 -9.51
N GLN A 76 -4.56 3.97 -8.18
CA GLN A 76 -5.86 3.87 -7.50
C GLN A 76 -6.70 5.15 -7.63
N GLN A 77 -6.08 6.33 -7.52
CA GLN A 77 -6.78 7.61 -7.73
C GLN A 77 -7.30 7.74 -9.17
N ASP A 78 -6.51 7.34 -10.16
CA ASP A 78 -6.90 7.37 -11.56
C ASP A 78 -8.09 6.40 -11.84
N LEU A 79 -8.27 5.34 -11.05
CA LEU A 79 -9.43 4.44 -11.11
C LEU A 79 -10.65 5.04 -10.42
N ASP A 80 -10.47 5.59 -9.22
CA ASP A 80 -11.54 6.23 -8.44
C ASP A 80 -12.15 7.44 -9.21
N ASP A 81 -11.33 8.21 -9.93
CA ASP A 81 -11.78 9.34 -10.76
C ASP A 81 -12.63 8.91 -11.97
N VAL A 82 -12.61 7.62 -12.34
CA VAL A 82 -13.39 7.03 -13.44
C VAL A 82 -14.70 6.40 -12.93
N GLU A 83 -14.76 5.99 -11.66
CA GLU A 83 -15.87 5.27 -11.02
C GLU A 83 -16.79 6.17 -10.16
N ASP A 84 -17.17 7.36 -10.66
CA ASP A 84 -18.11 8.28 -9.96
C ASP A 84 -19.60 7.80 -10.00
N ASP A 85 -19.86 6.49 -9.88
CA ASP A 85 -21.18 5.89 -9.59
C ASP A 85 -21.17 5.31 -8.17
N PRO A 86 -21.98 5.82 -7.21
CA PRO A 86 -21.68 5.78 -5.78
C PRO A 86 -21.99 4.45 -5.08
N LYS A 87 -21.91 3.31 -5.76
CA LYS A 87 -22.30 1.99 -5.21
C LYS A 87 -21.16 0.98 -5.02
N ASP A 88 -20.00 1.19 -5.64
CA ASP A 88 -18.97 0.13 -5.70
C ASP A 88 -17.60 0.53 -5.14
N ALA A 89 -17.52 1.50 -4.20
CA ALA A 89 -16.25 1.96 -3.61
C ALA A 89 -15.51 0.85 -2.83
N GLU A 90 -14.78 0.01 -3.56
CA GLU A 90 -13.92 -1.07 -3.11
C GLU A 90 -12.60 -0.46 -2.62
N PHE A 91 -12.48 -0.21 -1.30
CA PHE A 91 -11.24 0.18 -0.61
C PHE A 91 -10.45 1.35 -1.23
N ASN A 92 -10.63 2.55 -0.70
CA ASN A 92 -9.78 3.71 -1.02
C ASN A 92 -8.61 3.80 -0.02
N ALA A 93 -7.37 3.62 -0.51
CA ALA A 93 -6.15 3.68 0.30
C ALA A 93 -5.88 5.05 0.97
N LEU A 94 -6.51 6.12 0.49
CA LEU A 94 -6.46 7.47 1.06
C LEU A 94 -7.56 7.72 2.09
N HIS A 95 -8.66 6.97 2.03
CA HIS A 95 -9.78 7.07 2.96
C HIS A 95 -9.84 5.84 3.88
N ASP A 96 -9.16 5.96 5.01
CA ASP A 96 -9.26 5.05 6.16
C ASP A 96 -10.63 5.21 6.85
N ARG A 97 -11.70 4.71 6.20
CA ARG A 97 -12.97 4.48 6.87
C ARG A 97 -12.92 3.10 7.49
N LEU A 98 -12.40 3.01 8.72
CA LEU A 98 -12.79 1.93 9.62
C LEU A 98 -14.32 2.01 9.75
N SER A 99 -15.02 0.95 9.32
CA SER A 99 -16.43 0.80 9.66
C SER A 99 -16.50 0.61 11.17
N ASP A 100 -16.94 1.64 11.90
CA ASP A 100 -17.39 1.49 13.28
C ASP A 100 -18.76 0.82 13.22
N ASP A 101 -18.77 -0.51 13.10
CA ASP A 101 -19.99 -1.31 13.32
C ASP A 101 -20.04 -1.75 14.79
N ASP A 102 -21.10 -1.31 15.47
CA ASP A 102 -21.54 -1.63 16.85
C ASP A 102 -21.75 -3.14 17.11
#